data_AF-A0A413SYW3-F1
#
_entry.id   AF-A0A413SYW3-F1
#
_cell.length_a   1.000
_cell.length_b   1.000
_cell.length_c   1.000
_cell.angle_alpha   90.00
_cell.angle_beta   90.00
_cell.angle_gamma   90.00
#
_symmetry.space_group_name_H-M   'P 1'
#
loop_
_entity.id
_entity.type
_entity.pdbx_description
1 polymer ?
#
loop_
_entity_poly.entity_id
_entity_poly.type
_entity_poly.pdbx_seq_one_letter_code
_entity_poly.pdbx_strand_id
1 'polypeptide(L)'
;MKIYNSFYQVDEDGKVLKITAVKPKDIPIITGLDIKKASMYNVLETGNKGDIPALTNMFKELDAYKLKPKKIDINRNCEITMYIKDLKVQLGKNNNLDKKLSDFNDLYKNASKYKGTLNMKWVSTDGSYTLKKEQETTKSKNTKTKNNKK
;
A
#
# COMPACT_ATOMS: atom_id res chain seq x y z
N MET A 1 10.37 -4.74 4.89
CA MET A 1 9.62 -5.94 4.42
C MET A 1 9.24 -6.83 5.60
N LYS A 2 8.08 -7.50 5.56
CA LYS A 2 7.70 -8.54 6.54
C LYS A 2 7.87 -9.92 5.90
N ILE A 3 8.67 -10.78 6.52
CA ILE A 3 8.95 -12.16 6.08
C ILE A 3 8.76 -13.06 7.30
N TYR A 4 7.81 -14.00 7.22
CA TYR A 4 7.35 -14.81 8.37
C TYR A 4 7.06 -13.94 9.61
N ASN A 5 7.79 -14.17 10.71
CA ASN A 5 7.61 -13.50 12.00
C ASN A 5 8.59 -12.33 12.21
N SER A 6 9.35 -11.95 11.18
CA SER A 6 10.40 -10.92 11.27
C SER A 6 10.23 -9.80 10.25
N PHE A 7 10.77 -8.63 10.58
CA PHE A 7 10.86 -7.46 9.73
C PHE A 7 12.29 -7.26 9.26
N TYR A 8 12.43 -7.09 7.96
CA TYR A 8 13.69 -6.88 7.26
C TYR A 8 13.69 -5.45 6.73
N GLN A 9 14.56 -4.60 7.27
CA GLN A 9 14.79 -3.28 6.72
C GLN A 9 15.76 -3.42 5.55
N VAL A 10 15.40 -2.83 4.42
CA VAL A 10 16.17 -2.90 3.18
C VAL A 10 16.46 -1.49 2.69
N ASP A 11 17.59 -1.31 2.03
CA ASP A 11 17.87 -0.09 1.28
C ASP A 11 17.17 -0.07 -0.08
N GLU A 12 17.46 0.96 -0.87
CA GLU A 12 16.85 1.17 -2.19
C GLU A 12 17.19 0.08 -3.20
N ASP A 13 18.32 -0.61 -3.04
CA ASP A 13 18.77 -1.71 -3.90
C ASP A 13 18.31 -3.09 -3.40
N GLY A 14 17.52 -3.13 -2.32
CA GLY A 14 16.99 -4.36 -1.74
C GLY A 14 17.99 -5.11 -0.85
N LYS A 15 19.09 -4.49 -0.44
CA LYS A 15 20.04 -5.07 0.53
C LYS A 15 19.47 -5.03 1.94
N VAL A 16 19.52 -6.15 2.65
CA VAL A 16 19.04 -6.23 4.03
C VAL A 16 20.03 -5.52 4.97
N LEU A 17 19.57 -4.47 5.63
CA LEU A 17 20.36 -3.70 6.60
C LEU A 17 20.10 -4.12 8.05
N LYS A 18 18.88 -4.60 8.35
CA LYS A 18 18.48 -4.97 9.71
C LYS A 18 17.39 -6.03 9.69
N ILE A 19 17.47 -6.99 10.62
CA ILE A 19 16.41 -7.96 10.90
C ILE A 19 15.95 -7.78 12.34
N THR A 20 14.64 -7.75 12.57
CA THR A 20 14.06 -7.59 13.91
C THR A 20 12.69 -8.26 14.02
N ALA A 21 12.35 -8.79 15.20
CA ALA A 21 10.99 -9.25 15.50
C ALA A 21 10.03 -8.08 15.82
N VAL A 22 10.57 -6.89 16.11
CA VAL A 22 9.78 -5.72 16.49
C VAL A 22 9.33 -4.98 15.25
N LYS A 23 8.02 -4.74 15.15
CA LYS A 23 7.45 -3.97 14.05
C LYS A 23 8.03 -2.54 14.04
N PRO A 24 8.65 -2.09 12.95
CA PRO A 24 9.16 -0.72 12.87
C PRO A 24 8.02 0.29 12.92
N LYS A 25 8.24 1.38 13.66
CA LYS A 25 7.34 2.52 13.74
C LYS A 25 7.60 3.44 12.55
N ASP A 26 6.53 4.02 11.98
CA ASP A 26 6.58 5.07 10.96
C ASP A 26 7.31 4.70 9.64
N ILE A 27 7.52 3.41 9.38
CA ILE A 27 8.11 2.89 8.14
C ILE A 27 7.07 2.04 7.38
N PRO A 28 6.90 2.22 6.06
CA PRO A 28 6.02 1.38 5.25
C PRO A 28 6.41 -0.09 5.35
N ILE A 29 5.43 -0.96 5.58
CA ILE A 29 5.65 -2.42 5.55
C ILE A 29 5.27 -2.95 4.17
N ILE A 30 6.24 -3.52 3.48
CA ILE A 30 6.02 -4.25 2.22
C ILE A 30 5.79 -5.73 2.51
N THR A 31 4.77 -6.30 1.84
CA THR A 31 4.42 -7.73 1.87
C THR A 31 4.14 -8.28 0.47
N GLY A 32 4.13 -9.60 0.35
CA GLY A 32 3.62 -10.31 -0.83
C GLY A 32 4.68 -10.67 -1.89
N LEU A 33 5.87 -10.06 -1.83
CA LEU A 33 7.02 -10.47 -2.63
C LEU A 33 7.43 -11.91 -2.31
N ASP A 34 7.70 -12.69 -3.36
CA ASP A 34 8.17 -14.08 -3.27
C ASP A 34 9.67 -14.09 -2.94
N ILE A 35 9.99 -13.94 -1.66
CA ILE A 35 11.37 -13.98 -1.17
C ILE A 35 11.83 -15.44 -1.03
N LYS A 36 12.89 -15.80 -1.75
CA LYS A 36 13.56 -17.11 -1.66
C LYS A 36 14.61 -17.12 -0.56
N LYS A 37 15.36 -16.03 -0.41
CA LYS A 37 16.39 -15.90 0.62
C LYS A 37 16.55 -14.45 1.06
N ALA A 38 16.72 -14.28 2.37
CA ALA A 38 16.93 -12.99 3.01
C ALA A 38 17.94 -13.14 4.16
N SER A 39 19.06 -12.45 4.07
CA SER A 39 20.12 -12.50 5.09
C SER A 39 20.79 -11.14 5.22
N MET A 40 21.31 -10.84 6.41
CA MET A 40 21.96 -9.55 6.70
C MET A 40 23.05 -9.23 5.68
N TYR A 41 23.06 -7.98 5.22
CA TYR A 41 24.01 -7.40 4.27
C TYR A 41 24.03 -8.00 2.86
N ASN A 42 23.06 -8.86 2.53
CA ASN A 42 22.88 -9.36 1.18
C ASN A 42 21.63 -8.75 0.53
N VAL A 43 21.64 -8.64 -0.79
CA VAL A 43 20.44 -8.32 -1.58
C VAL A 43 19.44 -9.47 -1.43
N LEU A 44 18.17 -9.13 -1.30
CA LEU A 44 17.09 -10.12 -1.26
C LEU A 44 17.08 -10.96 -2.54
N GLU A 45 17.03 -12.29 -2.37
CA GLU A 45 16.82 -13.20 -3.49
C GLU A 45 15.31 -13.41 -3.66
N THR A 46 14.79 -13.09 -4.83
CA THR A 46 13.37 -13.19 -5.17
C THR A 46 13.13 -14.30 -6.19
N GLY A 47 11.89 -14.78 -6.25
CA GLY A 47 11.47 -15.76 -7.26
C GLY A 47 11.52 -15.19 -8.69
N ASN A 48 11.44 -13.87 -8.84
CA ASN A 48 11.48 -13.18 -10.12
C ASN A 48 12.55 -12.06 -10.12
N LYS A 49 13.42 -12.07 -11.14
CA LYS A 49 14.49 -11.07 -11.33
C LYS A 49 13.94 -9.63 -11.45
N GLY A 50 12.70 -9.45 -11.87
CA GLY A 50 12.05 -8.14 -11.97
C GLY A 50 11.56 -7.55 -10.63
N ASP A 51 11.53 -8.35 -9.56
CA ASP A 51 10.96 -7.91 -8.27
C ASP A 51 11.80 -6.83 -7.58
N ILE A 52 13.13 -6.97 -7.58
CA ILE A 52 14.03 -5.97 -6.97
C ILE A 52 13.98 -4.65 -7.75
N PRO A 53 14.16 -4.62 -9.09
CA PRO A 53 13.99 -3.39 -9.86
C PRO A 53 12.63 -2.72 -9.67
N ALA A 54 11.54 -3.50 -9.62
CA ALA A 54 10.21 -2.94 -9.39
C ALA A 54 10.08 -2.33 -7.98
N LEU A 55 10.68 -2.96 -6.97
CA LEU A 55 10.71 -2.45 -5.62
C LEU A 55 11.54 -1.15 -5.51
N THR A 56 12.74 -1.14 -6.10
CA THR A 56 13.59 0.06 -6.18
C THR A 56 12.88 1.21 -6.86
N ASN A 57 12.23 0.96 -8.00
CA ASN A 57 11.46 1.98 -8.71
C ASN A 57 10.34 2.53 -7.81
N MET A 58 9.63 1.65 -7.11
CA MET A 58 8.60 2.07 -6.18
C MET A 58 9.13 2.99 -5.06
N PHE A 59 10.30 2.69 -4.49
CA PHE A 59 10.90 3.54 -3.46
C PHE A 59 11.22 4.95 -3.97
N LYS A 60 11.80 5.04 -5.17
CA LYS A 60 12.13 6.32 -5.81
C LYS A 60 10.88 7.18 -6.01
N GLU A 61 9.81 6.59 -6.54
CA GLU A 61 8.57 7.34 -6.79
C GLU A 61 7.88 7.76 -5.48
N LEU A 62 7.86 6.90 -4.47
CA LEU A 62 7.29 7.26 -3.16
C LEU A 62 8.03 8.43 -2.53
N ASP A 63 9.36 8.46 -2.63
CA ASP A 63 10.18 9.55 -2.12
C ASP A 63 9.96 10.84 -2.91
N ALA A 64 9.95 10.77 -4.25
CA ALA A 64 9.71 11.90 -5.15
C ALA A 64 8.40 12.63 -4.82
N TYR A 65 7.33 11.89 -4.53
CA TYR A 65 6.03 12.45 -4.17
C TYR A 65 5.82 12.59 -2.64
N LYS A 66 6.84 12.30 -1.82
CA LYS A 66 6.77 12.33 -0.34
C LYS A 66 5.61 11.51 0.24
N LEU A 67 5.24 10.42 -0.45
CA LEU A 67 4.13 9.54 -0.09
C LEU A 67 4.57 8.56 1.00
N LYS A 68 3.81 8.49 2.09
CA LYS A 68 4.11 7.63 3.25
C LYS A 68 3.00 6.60 3.52
N PRO A 69 2.88 5.55 2.68
CA PRO A 69 1.93 4.47 2.96
C PRO A 69 2.29 3.71 4.23
N LYS A 70 1.28 3.21 4.94
CA LYS A 70 1.47 2.34 6.11
C LYS A 70 1.89 0.93 5.69
N LYS A 71 1.34 0.48 4.56
CA LYS A 71 1.59 -0.84 3.99
C LYS A 71 1.60 -0.74 2.48
N ILE A 72 2.44 -1.56 1.87
CA ILE A 72 2.48 -1.85 0.45
C ILE A 72 2.33 -3.37 0.29
N ASP A 73 1.48 -3.80 -0.63
CA ASP A 73 1.29 -5.21 -0.95
C ASP A 73 1.56 -5.41 -2.44
N ILE A 74 2.48 -6.33 -2.75
CA ILE A 74 2.84 -6.70 -4.11
C ILE A 74 2.37 -8.14 -4.29
N ASN A 75 1.39 -8.38 -5.15
CA ASN A 75 0.87 -9.73 -5.36
C ASN A 75 1.77 -10.53 -6.32
N ARG A 76 1.46 -11.82 -6.49
CA ARG A 76 2.20 -12.73 -7.41
C ARG A 76 2.20 -12.27 -8.88
N ASN A 77 1.26 -11.41 -9.27
CA ASN A 77 1.20 -10.82 -10.59
C ASN A 77 2.00 -9.52 -10.66
N CYS A 78 2.85 -9.20 -9.69
CA CYS A 78 3.58 -7.93 -9.58
C CYS A 78 2.64 -6.70 -9.65
N GLU A 79 1.39 -6.84 -9.15
CA GLU A 79 0.51 -5.70 -8.98
C GLU A 79 0.66 -5.11 -7.59
N ILE A 80 0.70 -3.78 -7.53
CA ILE A 80 0.98 -3.00 -6.34
C ILE A 80 -0.34 -2.47 -5.78
N THR A 81 -0.53 -2.64 -4.46
CA THR A 81 -1.57 -2.00 -3.68
C THR A 81 -0.96 -1.25 -2.49
N MET A 82 -1.26 0.03 -2.34
CA MET A 82 -0.85 0.84 -1.20
C MET A 82 -2.00 1.03 -0.22
N TYR A 83 -1.66 1.16 1.06
CA TYR A 83 -2.62 1.45 2.14
C TYR A 83 -2.20 2.75 2.82
N ILE A 84 -2.99 3.81 2.64
CA ILE A 84 -2.76 5.13 3.24
C ILE A 84 -4.02 5.52 4.01
N LYS A 85 -3.89 5.68 5.33
CA LYS A 85 -5.04 5.86 6.25
C LYS A 85 -6.08 4.75 5.99
N ASP A 86 -7.31 5.13 5.69
CA ASP A 86 -8.44 4.22 5.41
C ASP A 86 -8.66 3.96 3.90
N LEU A 87 -7.72 4.43 3.06
CA LEU A 87 -7.77 4.28 1.61
C LEU A 87 -6.86 3.12 1.17
N LYS A 88 -7.44 2.18 0.43
CA LYS A 88 -6.74 1.16 -0.35
C LYS A 88 -6.56 1.67 -1.78
N VAL A 89 -5.34 1.82 -2.24
CA VAL A 89 -5.01 2.34 -3.58
C VAL A 89 -4.44 1.20 -4.42
N GLN A 90 -5.16 0.78 -5.46
CA GLN A 90 -4.72 -0.28 -6.36
C GLN A 90 -4.04 0.32 -7.59
N LEU A 91 -2.70 0.39 -7.58
CA LEU A 91 -1.91 0.92 -8.70
C LEU A 91 -1.80 -0.08 -9.86
N GLY A 92 -2.02 -1.37 -9.59
CA GLY A 92 -1.87 -2.42 -10.60
C GLY A 92 -0.40 -2.68 -10.92
N LYS A 93 -0.11 -3.02 -12.18
CA LYS A 93 1.25 -3.27 -12.65
C LYS A 93 2.12 -2.00 -12.52
N ASN A 94 3.43 -2.20 -12.48
CA ASN A 94 4.43 -1.13 -12.37
C ASN A 94 4.61 -0.28 -13.64
N ASN A 95 3.83 -0.52 -14.69
CA ASN A 95 3.83 0.33 -15.87
C ASN A 95 3.30 1.73 -15.52
N ASN A 96 4.01 2.76 -15.98
CA ASN A 96 3.71 4.17 -15.75
C ASN A 96 3.47 4.48 -14.26
N LEU A 97 4.27 3.85 -13.39
CA LEU A 97 4.12 3.95 -11.93
C LEU A 97 4.32 5.39 -11.45
N ASP A 98 5.27 6.09 -12.05
CA ASP A 98 5.53 7.53 -11.91
C ASP A 98 4.25 8.34 -12.14
N LYS A 99 3.60 8.16 -13.31
CA LYS A 99 2.37 8.86 -13.65
C LYS A 99 1.25 8.53 -12.67
N LYS A 100 1.06 7.26 -12.33
CA LYS A 100 0.01 6.83 -11.37
C LYS A 100 0.23 7.43 -9.99
N LEU A 101 1.48 7.57 -9.54
CA LEU A 101 1.80 8.17 -8.26
C LEU A 101 1.70 9.70 -8.29
N SER A 102 2.03 10.33 -9.42
CA SER A 102 1.74 11.75 -9.69
C SER A 102 0.24 12.03 -9.60
N ASP A 103 -0.56 11.29 -10.38
CA ASP A 103 -2.02 11.41 -10.39
C ASP A 103 -2.58 11.16 -8.98
N PHE A 104 -2.04 10.18 -8.25
CA PHE A 104 -2.47 9.90 -6.88
C PHE A 104 -2.13 11.05 -5.93
N ASN A 105 -0.95 11.65 -6.05
CA ASN A 105 -0.53 12.79 -5.25
C ASN A 105 -1.47 13.99 -5.44
N ASP A 106 -1.88 14.26 -6.68
CA ASP A 106 -2.86 15.31 -7.00
C ASP A 106 -4.24 15.01 -6.41
N LEU A 107 -4.67 13.75 -6.49
CA LEU A 107 -5.92 13.28 -5.92
C LEU A 107 -5.89 13.17 -4.40
N TYR A 108 -4.72 13.11 -3.77
CA TYR A 108 -4.53 12.68 -2.38
C TYR A 108 -5.35 13.51 -1.39
N LYS A 109 -5.38 14.84 -1.55
CA LYS A 109 -6.15 15.74 -0.68
C LYS A 109 -7.64 15.41 -0.64
N ASN A 110 -8.19 14.90 -1.74
CA ASN A 110 -9.59 14.52 -1.85
C ASN A 110 -9.82 13.04 -1.55
N ALA A 111 -8.98 12.16 -2.10
CA ALA A 111 -9.09 10.72 -1.93
C ALA A 111 -8.91 10.28 -0.47
N SER A 112 -7.98 10.92 0.26
CA SER A 112 -7.68 10.57 1.66
C SER A 112 -8.80 10.89 2.66
N LYS A 113 -9.87 11.57 2.23
CA LYS A 113 -11.08 11.81 3.04
C LYS A 113 -12.04 10.62 3.03
N TYR A 114 -11.87 9.69 2.10
CA TYR A 114 -12.77 8.57 1.93
C TYR A 114 -12.14 7.28 2.43
N LYS A 115 -12.98 6.48 3.10
CA LYS A 115 -12.71 5.07 3.34
C LYS A 115 -13.15 4.26 2.13
N GLY A 116 -12.27 3.44 1.57
CA GLY A 116 -12.61 2.63 0.41
C GLY A 116 -11.43 2.19 -0.44
N THR A 117 -11.74 1.81 -1.68
CA THR A 117 -10.76 1.34 -2.66
C THR A 117 -10.73 2.27 -3.87
N LEU A 118 -9.60 2.95 -4.07
CA LEU A 118 -9.29 3.72 -5.28
C LEU A 118 -8.61 2.78 -6.28
N ASN A 119 -9.25 2.52 -7.41
CA ASN A 119 -8.72 1.70 -8.49
C ASN A 119 -7.99 2.61 -9.50
N MET A 120 -6.67 2.45 -9.56
CA MET A 120 -5.76 3.14 -10.49
C MET A 120 -5.01 2.15 -11.40
N LYS A 121 -5.53 0.92 -11.55
CA LYS A 121 -4.98 -0.06 -12.48
C LYS A 121 -5.07 0.45 -13.93
N TRP A 122 -6.14 1.17 -14.22
CA TRP A 122 -6.48 1.73 -15.52
C TRP A 122 -7.05 3.12 -15.32
N VAL A 123 -6.73 4.03 -16.25
CA VAL A 123 -7.35 5.35 -16.34
C VAL A 123 -8.51 5.27 -17.33
N SER A 124 -9.64 5.88 -17.00
CA SER A 124 -10.80 6.01 -17.90
C SER A 124 -10.47 6.88 -19.12
N THR A 125 -11.30 6.80 -20.17
CA THR A 125 -11.12 7.63 -21.38
C THR A 125 -11.16 9.13 -21.11
N ASP A 126 -11.86 9.56 -20.07
CA ASP A 126 -11.96 10.94 -19.59
C ASP A 126 -10.84 11.34 -18.62
N GLY A 127 -9.84 10.47 -18.40
CA GLY A 127 -8.74 10.72 -17.47
C GLY A 127 -9.08 10.42 -16.00
N SER A 128 -10.28 9.91 -15.69
CA SER A 128 -10.72 9.65 -14.31
C SER A 128 -10.30 8.28 -13.76
N TYR A 129 -10.34 8.17 -12.43
CA TYR A 129 -10.17 6.92 -11.68
C TYR A 129 -11.42 6.61 -10.85
N THR A 130 -11.64 5.34 -10.55
CA THR A 130 -12.85 4.90 -9.81
C THR A 130 -12.57 4.69 -8.33
N LEU A 131 -13.42 5.27 -7.47
CA LEU A 131 -13.37 5.08 -6.02
C LEU A 131 -14.62 4.32 -5.56
N LYS A 132 -14.43 3.09 -5.08
CA LYS A 132 -15.47 2.35 -4.37
C LYS A 132 -15.40 2.69 -2.89
N LYS A 133 -16.32 3.54 -2.42
CA LYS A 133 -16.45 3.88 -1.00
C LYS A 133 -16.91 2.66 -0.22
N GLU A 134 -16.34 2.45 0.96
CA GLU A 134 -16.85 1.47 1.91
C GLU A 134 -18.11 2.07 2.55
N GLN A 135 -19.23 1.33 2.55
CA GLN A 135 -20.44 1.81 3.21
C GLN A 135 -20.17 1.90 4.70
N GLU A 136 -20.50 3.05 5.31
CA GLU A 136 -20.65 3.11 6.76
C GLU A 136 -21.81 2.18 7.12
N THR A 137 -21.52 1.05 7.75
CA THR A 137 -22.57 0.29 8.43
C THR A 137 -23.15 1.24 9.48
N THR A 138 -24.34 1.77 9.24
CA THR A 138 -25.12 2.48 10.25
C THR A 138 -25.31 1.51 11.42
N LYS A 139 -24.49 1.67 12.46
CA LYS A 139 -24.83 1.12 13.78
C LYS A 139 -26.15 1.80 14.15
N SER A 140 -27.24 1.06 14.03
CA SER A 140 -28.55 1.45 14.54
C SER A 140 -28.35 1.93 15.99
N LYS A 141 -28.49 3.25 16.20
CA LYS A 141 -28.74 3.80 17.52
C LYS A 141 -30.12 3.28 17.92
N ASN A 142 -30.14 2.14 18.61
CA ASN A 142 -31.31 1.71 19.36
C ASN A 142 -31.44 2.64 20.58
N THR A 143 -31.88 3.88 20.35
CA THR A 143 -32.51 4.70 21.38
C THR A 143 -33.81 4.01 21.75
N LYS A 144 -33.79 3.23 22.84
CA LYS A 144 -35.01 2.84 23.55
C LYS A 144 -35.66 4.12 24.08
N THR A 145 -36.56 4.69 23.31
CA THR A 145 -37.62 5.58 23.80
C THR A 145 -38.93 4.82 23.72
N LYS A 146 -39.49 4.48 24.88
CA LYS A 146 -40.92 4.30 25.18
C LYS A 146 -41.01 3.96 26.68
N ASN A 147 -41.29 4.92 27.55
CA ASN A 147 -42.54 5.62 27.79
C ASN A 147 -43.29 4.99 28.97
N ASN A 148 -43.38 5.79 30.04
CA ASN A 148 -44.36 5.67 31.11
C ASN A 148 -45.78 5.45 30.56
N LYS A 149 -46.50 4.52 31.19
CA LYS A 149 -47.96 4.52 31.40
C LYS A 149 -48.15 3.78 32.73
N LYS A 150 -48.37 4.53 33.81
CA LYS A 150 -49.67 4.93 34.37
C LYS A 150 -50.32 3.77 35.12
#